data_AF-A0A7J4P8K5-F1
#
_entry.id   AF-A0A7J4P8K5-F1
#
_cell.length_a   1.000
_cell.length_b   1.000
_cell.length_c   1.000
_cell.angle_alpha   90.00
_cell.angle_beta   90.00
_cell.angle_gamma   90.00
#
_symmetry.space_group_name_H-M   'P 1'
#
loop_
_entity.id
_entity.type
_entity.pdbx_description
1 polymer ?
#
loop_
_entity_poly.entity_id
_entity_poly.type
_entity_poly.pdbx_seq_one_letter_code
_entity_poly.pdbx_strand_id
1 'polypeptide(L)' 'MDETRELAIRKMVERASDLGANAIIGVRFSTIFLLSGFAEIFVCGTAVVLKEIKGAGCEAI' A
#
# COMPACT_ATOMS: atom_id res chain seq x y z
N MET A 1 -13.79 5.92 11.60
CA MET A 1 -12.62 6.37 10.80
C MET A 1 -11.70 5.20 10.50
N ASP A 2 -11.41 4.33 11.48
CA ASP A 2 -10.59 3.13 11.27
C ASP A 2 -11.16 2.18 10.23
N GLU A 3 -12.47 1.88 10.26
CA GLU A 3 -13.14 1.04 9.24
C GLU A 3 -12.96 1.57 7.81
N THR A 4 -13.07 2.90 7.63
CA THR A 4 -12.87 3.54 6.33
C THR A 4 -11.42 3.42 5.85
N ARG A 5 -10.46 3.48 6.78
CA ARG A 5 -9.04 3.30 6.50
C ARG A 5 -8.72 1.88 6.08
N GLU A 6 -9.25 0.91 6.81
CA GLU A 6 -9.11 -0.52 6.49
C GLU A 6 -9.75 -0.85 5.15
N LEU A 7 -10.93 -0.29 4.86
CA LEU A 7 -11.59 -0.45 3.57
C LEU A 7 -10.75 0.13 2.42
N ALA A 8 -10.14 1.31 2.59
CA ALA A 8 -9.28 1.92 1.58
C ALA A 8 -8.04 1.06 1.30
N ILE A 9 -7.41 0.50 2.34
CA ILE A 9 -6.29 -0.43 2.21
C ILE A 9 -6.73 -1.70 1.46
N ARG A 10 -7.86 -2.31 1.85
CA ARG A 10 -8.39 -3.51 1.20
C ARG A 10 -8.63 -3.30 -0.29
N LYS A 11 -9.26 -2.18 -0.67
CA LYS A 11 -9.48 -1.83 -2.08
C LYS A 11 -8.18 -1.62 -2.85
N MET A 12 -7.17 -1.01 -2.22
CA MET A 12 -5.84 -0.84 -2.84
C MET A 12 -5.15 -2.19 -3.07
N VAL A 13 -5.23 -3.11 -2.10
CA VAL A 13 -4.66 -4.46 -2.20
C VAL A 13 -5.38 -5.29 -3.25
N GLU A 14 -6.71 -5.30 -3.25
CA GLU A 14 -7.52 -5.98 -4.26
C GLU A 14 -7.16 -5.50 -5.66
N ARG A 15 -7.08 -4.17 -5.85
CA ARG A 15 -6.69 -3.60 -7.13
C ARG A 15 -5.26 -3.96 -7.54
N ALA A 16 -4.31 -3.99 -6.62
CA ALA A 16 -2.93 -4.41 -6.91
C ALA A 16 -2.87 -5.90 -7.28
N SER A 17 -3.67 -6.74 -6.61
CA SER A 17 -3.78 -8.17 -6.92
C SER A 17 -4.38 -8.40 -8.31
N ASP A 18 -5.40 -7.64 -8.71
CA ASP A 18 -5.99 -7.70 -10.06
C ASP A 18 -4.97 -7.35 -11.16
N LEU A 19 -3.97 -6.53 -10.82
CA LEU A 19 -2.85 -6.18 -11.71
C LEU A 19 -1.72 -7.22 -11.71
N GLY A 20 -1.84 -8.30 -10.92
CA GLY A 20 -0.83 -9.34 -10.78
C GLY A 20 0.39 -8.93 -9.94
N ALA A 21 0.29 -7.85 -9.16
CA ALA A 21 1.37 -7.42 -8.28
C ALA A 21 1.45 -8.30 -7.02
N ASN A 22 2.67 -8.49 -6.51
CA ASN A 22 2.92 -9.20 -5.24
C ASN A 22 3.33 -8.27 -4.10
N ALA A 23 3.50 -6.98 -4.38
CA ALA A 23 3.78 -5.96 -3.40
C ALA A 23 3.26 -4.59 -3.84
N ILE A 24 3.06 -3.71 -2.86
CA ILE A 24 2.76 -2.28 -3.07
C ILE A 24 3.85 -1.49 -2.36
N ILE A 25 4.61 -0.69 -3.09
CA ILE A 25 5.69 0.14 -2.55
C ILE A 25 5.32 1.62 -2.57
N GLY A 26 6.05 2.42 -1.80
CA GLY A 26 5.83 3.87 -1.78
C GLY A 26 4.45 4.28 -1.26
N VAL A 27 3.86 3.47 -0.36
CA VAL A 27 2.52 3.74 0.17
C VAL A 27 2.47 5.11 0.85
N ARG A 28 1.39 5.86 0.60
CA ARG A 28 1.08 7.14 1.22
C ARG A 28 -0.36 7.13 1.71
N PHE A 29 -0.54 7.66 2.91
CA PHE A 29 -1.85 7.91 3.52
C PHE A 29 -2.06 9.41 3.63
N SER A 30 -3.24 9.87 3.26
CA SER A 30 -3.67 11.22 3.51
C SER A 30 -5.06 11.21 4.12
N THR A 31 -5.30 12.13 5.05
CA THR A 31 -6.63 12.40 5.59
C THR A 31 -6.94 13.87 5.38
N ILE A 32 -8.04 14.15 4.71
CA ILE A 32 -8.49 15.51 4.44
C ILE A 32 -9.75 15.75 5.26
N PHE A 33 -9.71 16.70 6.19
CA PHE A 33 -10.90 17.14 6.91
C PHE A 33 -11.58 18.24 6.11
N LEU A 34 -12.80 17.98 5.63
CA LEU A 34 -13.51 18.93 4.77
C LEU A 34 -14.46 19.82 5.59
N LEU A 35 -15.34 19.20 6.37
CA LEU A 35 -16.33 19.85 7.22
C LEU A 35 -16.34 19.18 8.59
N SER A 36 -17.00 19.80 9.57
CA SER A 36 -17.16 19.19 10.88
C SER A 36 -17.83 17.81 10.77
N GLY A 37 -17.13 16.77 11.18
CA GLY A 37 -17.57 15.38 11.09
C GLY A 37 -17.37 14.70 9.73
N PHE A 38 -16.83 15.38 8.71
CA PHE A 38 -16.53 14.77 7.41
C PHE A 38 -15.02 14.78 7.12
N ALA A 39 -14.47 13.58 6.94
CA ALA A 39 -13.08 13.38 6.56
C ALA A 39 -12.98 12.40 5.39
N GLU A 40 -12.11 12.72 4.44
CA GLU A 40 -11.71 11.82 3.36
C GLU A 40 -10.45 11.06 3.78
N ILE A 41 -10.41 9.76 3.45
CA ILE A 41 -9.19 8.95 3.58
C ILE A 41 -8.74 8.55 2.18
N PHE A 42 -7.53 8.96 1.84
CA PHE A 42 -6.89 8.66 0.57
C PHE A 42 -5.64 7.79 0.82
N VAL A 43 -5.52 6.72 0.03
CA VAL A 43 -4.36 5.81 0.07
C VAL A 43 -3.88 5.58 -1.35
N CYS A 44 -2.58 5.71 -1.58
CA CYS A 44 -1.96 5.39 -2.86
C CYS A 44 -0.61 4.70 -2.68
N GLY A 45 -0.14 4.06 -3.75
CA GLY A 45 1.15 3.38 -3.81
C GLY A 45 1.40 2.82 -5.21
N THR A 46 2.53 2.17 -5.41
CA THR A 46 2.93 1.57 -6.69
C THR A 46 2.86 0.06 -6.60
N ALA A 47 1.99 -0.56 -7.40
CA ALA A 47 1.90 -2.01 -7.52
C ALA A 47 3.10 -2.56 -8.30
N VAL A 48 3.83 -3.51 -7.72
CA VAL A 48 5.07 -4.07 -8.30
C VAL A 48 5.12 -5.59 -8.18
N VAL A 49 5.92 -6.22 -9.04
CA VAL A 49 6.29 -7.63 -8.93
C VAL A 49 7.76 -7.71 -8.51
N LEU A 50 7.99 -8.06 -7.26
CA LEU A 50 9.32 -8.31 -6.72
C LEU A 50 9.80 -9.70 -7.12
N LYS A 51 11.07 -9.80 -7.50
CA LYS A 51 11.79 -11.07 -7.62
C LYS A 51 12.68 -11.23 -6.40
N GLU A 52 12.64 -12.39 -5.77
CA GLU A 52 13.61 -12.71 -4.73
C GLU A 52 15.03 -12.74 -5.32
N ILE A 53 15.95 -12.08 -4.63
CA ILE A 53 17.37 -12.14 -4.97
C ILE A 53 17.97 -13.30 -4.18
N LYS A 54 18.15 -14.45 -4.82
CA LYS A 54 18.93 -15.55 -4.23
C LYS A 54 20.41 -15.22 -4.35
N GLY A 55 21.00 -14.67 -3.28
CA GLY A 55 22.44 -14.47 -3.17
C GLY A 55 22.84 -13.07 -2.70
N ALA A 56 22.90 -12.91 -1.38
CA ALA A 56 23.89 -12.06 -0.74
C ALA A 56 24.40 -12.82 0.50
N GLY A 57 25.14 -13.90 0.24
CA GLY A 57 26.07 -14.42 1.23
C GLY A 57 27.10 -13.33 1.46
N CYS A 58 26.83 -12.44 2.41
CA CYS A 58 27.88 -11.68 3.06
C CYS A 58 28.59 -12.68 3.99
N GLU A 59 29.38 -13.58 3.43
CA GLU A 59 30.51 -14.11 4.18
C GLU A 59 31.45 -12.93 4.34
N ALA A 60 31.33 -12.29 5.50
CA ALA A 60 32.27 -11.29 5.95
C ALA A 60 33.67 -11.92 5.92
N ILE A 61 34.50 -11.44 5.00
CA ILE A 61 35.96 -11.66 5.03
C ILE A 61 36.52 -10.77 6.13
#